data_AF-A0A2D5X6U4-F1
#
_entry.id   AF-A0A2D5X6U4-F1
#
_cell.length_a   1.000
_cell.length_b   1.000
_cell.length_c   1.000
_cell.angle_alpha   90.00
_cell.angle_beta   90.00
_cell.angle_gamma   90.00
#
_symmetry.space_group_name_H-M   'P 1'
#
loop_
_entity.id
_entity.type
_entity.pdbx_description
1 polymer ?
#
loop_
_entity_poly.entity_id
_entity_poly.type
_entity_poly.pdbx_seq_one_letter_code
_entity_poly.pdbx_strand_id
1 'polypeptide(L)'
;MINTGDVLICTSGNQFYKEGELYTVGDFVNDKYFILFTGHDDEHWYATIGEQGIYVSFDCLTEECDDAWFVATEDKNDDWLNAYNTLDHA
;
A
#
# COMPACT_ATOMS: atom_id res chain seq x y z
N MET A 1 -13.63 2.63 2.22
CA MET A 1 -13.21 3.67 3.18
C MET A 1 -12.06 3.06 3.97
N ILE A 2 -10.90 3.69 3.98
CA ILE A 2 -9.72 3.19 4.72
C ILE A 2 -9.85 3.55 6.20
N ASN A 3 -9.49 2.62 7.08
CA ASN A 3 -9.49 2.77 8.53
C ASN A 3 -8.17 2.25 9.12
N THR A 4 -7.86 2.70 10.33
CA THR A 4 -6.75 2.14 11.13
C THR A 4 -6.92 0.63 11.29
N GLY A 5 -5.84 -0.10 11.04
CA GLY A 5 -5.80 -1.57 11.08
C GLY A 5 -6.27 -2.25 9.80
N ASP A 6 -6.73 -1.52 8.78
CA ASP A 6 -6.94 -2.10 7.45
C ASP A 6 -5.61 -2.59 6.88
N VAL A 7 -5.68 -3.62 6.05
CA VAL A 7 -4.52 -4.20 5.38
C VAL A 7 -4.62 -3.93 3.89
N LEU A 8 -3.49 -3.53 3.30
CA LEU A 8 -3.37 -3.24 1.89
C LEU A 8 -2.30 -4.15 1.28
N ILE A 9 -2.53 -4.62 0.06
CA ILE A 9 -1.49 -5.28 -0.73
C ILE A 9 -0.77 -4.21 -1.55
N CYS A 10 0.56 -4.25 -1.54
CA CYS A 10 1.36 -3.51 -2.50
C CYS A 10 1.28 -4.18 -3.89
N THR A 11 0.75 -3.47 -4.88
CA THR A 11 0.61 -3.95 -6.27
C THR A 11 1.73 -3.46 -7.19
N SER A 12 2.46 -2.43 -6.77
CA SER A 12 3.69 -1.95 -7.41
C SER A 12 4.58 -1.38 -6.32
N GLY A 13 5.74 -2.00 -6.11
CA GLY A 13 6.65 -1.66 -5.03
C GLY A 13 7.69 -0.59 -5.37
N ASN A 14 8.50 -0.25 -4.38
CA ASN A 14 9.71 0.56 -4.48
C ASN A 14 10.72 0.13 -3.38
N GLN A 15 11.70 0.98 -3.05
CA GLN A 15 12.70 0.65 -2.02
C GLN A 15 12.13 0.45 -0.60
N PHE A 16 10.93 0.94 -0.31
CA PHE A 16 10.28 0.87 1.01
C PHE A 16 9.15 -0.15 1.07
N TYR A 17 8.49 -0.40 -0.06
CA TYR A 17 7.35 -1.31 -0.16
C TYR A 17 7.60 -2.36 -1.23
N LYS A 18 7.39 -3.61 -0.91
CA LYS A 18 7.65 -4.74 -1.80
C LYS A 18 6.33 -5.22 -2.41
N GLU A 19 6.30 -5.35 -3.73
CA GLU A 19 5.15 -5.89 -4.45
C GLU A 19 4.75 -7.28 -3.93
N GLY A 20 3.45 -7.50 -3.76
CA GLY A 20 2.87 -8.72 -3.21
C GLY A 20 2.77 -8.76 -1.68
N GLU A 21 3.48 -7.88 -0.96
CA GLU A 21 3.44 -7.85 0.50
C GLU A 21 2.24 -7.07 1.05
N LEU A 22 1.88 -7.40 2.29
CA LEU A 22 0.78 -6.78 3.03
C LEU A 22 1.29 -5.71 3.99
N TYR A 23 0.60 -4.59 4.02
CA TYR A 23 0.93 -3.43 4.85
C TYR A 23 -0.28 -2.94 5.62
N THR A 24 -0.07 -2.59 6.89
CA THR A 24 -1.12 -2.20 7.82
C THR A 24 -1.25 -0.68 7.89
N VAL A 25 -2.49 -0.20 7.82
CA VAL A 25 -2.83 1.21 8.01
C VAL A 25 -2.69 1.59 9.48
N GLY A 26 -1.97 2.66 9.75
CA GLY A 26 -1.67 3.15 11.10
C GLY A 26 -2.75 4.04 11.71
N ASP A 27 -2.38 4.71 12.80
CA ASP A 27 -3.31 5.39 13.69
C ASP A 27 -3.82 6.75 13.17
N PHE A 28 -3.25 7.26 12.06
CA PHE A 28 -3.71 8.47 11.40
C PHE A 28 -4.39 8.14 10.08
N VAL A 29 -5.64 8.56 9.95
CA VAL A 29 -6.45 8.44 8.74
C VAL A 29 -7.34 9.68 8.59
N ASN A 30 -7.42 10.23 7.39
CA ASN A 30 -8.43 11.20 7.01
C ASN A 30 -9.01 10.90 5.61
N ASP A 31 -9.75 11.85 5.05
CA ASP A 31 -10.43 11.71 3.76
C ASP A 31 -9.49 11.54 2.55
N LYS A 32 -8.23 11.96 2.68
CA LYS A 32 -7.27 11.99 1.57
C LYS A 32 -5.95 11.29 1.87
N TYR A 33 -5.55 11.21 3.14
CA TYR A 33 -4.23 10.76 3.57
C TYR A 33 -4.32 9.84 4.78
N PHE A 34 -3.40 8.88 4.87
CA PHE A 34 -3.28 7.99 6.02
C PHE A 34 -1.84 7.51 6.20
N ILE A 35 -1.52 7.01 7.39
CA ILE A 35 -0.23 6.37 7.69
C ILE A 35 -0.26 4.93 7.18
N LEU A 36 0.78 4.54 6.44
CA LEU A 36 1.03 3.16 6.07
C LEU A 36 2.39 2.74 6.64
N PHE A 37 2.40 1.69 7.46
CA PHE A 37 3.63 1.17 8.03
C PHE A 37 4.45 0.43 6.96
N THR A 38 5.77 0.55 7.00
CA THR A 38 6.68 -0.20 6.10
C THR A 38 6.96 -1.62 6.60
N GLY A 39 6.56 -1.94 7.85
CA GLY A 39 6.86 -3.21 8.50
C GLY A 39 8.26 -3.30 9.13
N HIS A 40 9.03 -2.22 9.11
CA HIS A 40 10.37 -2.14 9.71
C HIS A 40 10.44 -1.07 10.81
N ASP A 41 10.78 -1.45 12.05
CA ASP A 41 11.09 -0.56 13.18
C ASP A 41 10.11 0.63 13.39
N ASP A 42 8.81 0.37 13.23
CA ASP A 42 7.72 1.37 13.32
C ASP A 42 7.82 2.53 12.29
N GLU A 43 8.64 2.37 11.24
CA GLU A 43 8.72 3.30 10.13
C GLU A 43 7.42 3.32 9.30
N HIS A 44 7.12 4.48 8.73
CA HIS A 44 5.90 4.70 7.97
C HIS A 44 6.04 5.82 6.96
N TRP A 45 5.15 5.81 5.97
CA TRP A 45 4.94 6.93 5.07
C TRP A 45 3.48 7.36 5.04
N TYR A 46 3.24 8.57 4.53
CA TYR A 46 1.89 9.03 4.24
C TYR A 46 1.46 8.53 2.87
N ALA A 47 0.40 7.73 2.83
CA ALA A 47 -0.27 7.32 1.61
C ALA A 47 -1.40 8.31 1.27
N THR A 48 -1.70 8.41 -0.02
CA THR A 48 -2.76 9.24 -0.59
C THR A 48 -3.85 8.36 -1.19
N ILE A 49 -5.11 8.72 -0.95
CA ILE A 49 -6.27 8.21 -1.68
C ILE A 49 -6.54 9.21 -2.82
N GLY A 50 -6.12 8.85 -4.02
CA GLY A 50 -6.32 9.66 -5.23
C GLY A 50 -7.33 9.06 -6.19
N GLU A 51 -7.62 9.77 -7.28
CA GLU A 51 -8.54 9.30 -8.33
C GLU A 51 -8.06 8.00 -9.01
N GLN A 52 -6.75 7.76 -9.03
CA GLN A 52 -6.11 6.59 -9.65
C GLN A 52 -6.01 5.39 -8.70
N GLY A 53 -6.29 5.58 -7.41
CA GLY A 53 -6.15 4.54 -6.39
C GLY A 53 -5.37 5.02 -5.17
N ILE A 54 -4.79 4.06 -4.46
CA ILE A 54 -4.03 4.28 -3.23
C ILE A 54 -2.54 4.22 -3.56
N TYR A 55 -1.78 5.24 -3.15
CA TYR A 55 -0.34 5.27 -3.42
C TYR A 55 0.44 6.02 -2.35
N VAL A 56 1.72 5.69 -2.22
CA VAL A 56 2.73 6.49 -1.50
C VAL A 56 3.66 7.08 -2.53
N SER A 57 3.70 8.42 -2.61
CA SER A 57 4.57 9.15 -3.51
C SER A 57 5.72 9.80 -2.77
N PHE A 58 6.87 9.86 -3.44
CA PHE A 58 8.10 10.41 -2.90
C PHE A 58 8.53 11.61 -3.74
N ASP A 59 8.57 12.79 -3.11
CA ASP A 59 9.26 13.95 -3.70
C ASP A 59 10.77 13.75 -3.56
N CYS A 60 11.35 12.91 -4.42
CA CYS A 60 12.79 12.73 -4.49
C CYS A 60 13.40 13.77 -5.45
N LEU A 61 14.48 14.43 -4.99
CA LEU A 61 15.27 15.34 -5.82
C LEU A 61 16.11 14.60 -6.89
N THR A 62 16.07 13.27 -6.90
CA THR A 62 16.81 12.37 -7.80
C THR A 62 15.84 11.38 -8.46
N GLU A 63 16.08 11.00 -9.70
CA GLU A 63 15.15 10.28 -10.61
C GLU A 63 14.72 8.84 -10.19
N GLU A 64 14.98 8.39 -8.96
CA GLU A 64 14.92 6.96 -8.58
C GLU A 64 13.99 6.64 -7.39
N CYS A 65 12.87 7.33 -7.20
CA CYS A 65 11.82 6.81 -6.30
C CYS A 65 10.50 6.72 -7.04
N ASP A 66 10.21 5.53 -7.54
CA ASP A 66 8.88 5.20 -8.06
C ASP A 66 7.85 5.24 -6.92
N ASP A 67 6.63 5.69 -7.26
CA ASP A 67 5.48 5.61 -6.37
C ASP A 67 5.18 4.14 -6.03
N ALA A 68 4.86 3.87 -4.77
CA ALA A 68 4.32 2.57 -4.37
C ALA A 68 2.80 2.59 -4.47
N TRP A 69 2.20 1.56 -5.08
CA TRP A 69 0.75 1.46 -5.30
C TRP A 69 0.14 0.33 -4.51
N PHE A 70 -1.13 0.52 -4.12
CA PHE A 70 -1.82 -0.38 -3.21
C PHE A 70 -3.27 -0.59 -3.59
N VAL A 71 -3.80 -1.75 -3.19
CA VAL A 71 -5.22 -2.06 -3.20
C VAL A 71 -5.64 -2.50 -1.80
N ALA A 72 -6.80 -2.03 -1.35
CA ALA A 72 -7.39 -2.51 -0.11
C ALA A 72 -7.79 -3.98 -0.28
N THR A 73 -7.36 -4.83 0.65
CA THR A 73 -7.84 -6.20 0.70
C THR A 73 -9.26 -6.15 1.26
N GLU A 74 -10.27 -5.92 0.43
CA GLU A 74 -11.65 -6.08 0.89
C GLU A 74 -11.87 -7.56 1.26
N ASP A 75 -12.48 -7.73 2.43
CA ASP A 75 -12.81 -8.97 3.12
C ASP A 75 -11.66 -9.80 3.73
N LYS A 76 -11.85 -10.06 5.02
CA LYS A 76 -11.19 -11.08 5.85
C LYS A 76 -11.55 -12.52 5.40
N ASN A 77 -11.71 -12.74 4.09
CA ASN A 77 -11.97 -14.03 3.48
C ASN A 77 -10.90 -14.27 2.41
N ASP A 78 -10.32 -15.46 2.44
CA ASP A 78 -9.12 -15.91 1.73
C ASP A 78 -9.15 -15.85 0.18
N ASP A 79 -10.08 -15.13 -0.44
CA ASP A 79 -10.28 -15.07 -1.89
C ASP A 79 -9.25 -14.19 -2.62
N TRP A 80 -8.68 -13.17 -1.96
CA TRP A 80 -7.68 -12.31 -2.60
C TRP A 80 -6.35 -13.04 -2.87
N LEU A 81 -5.95 -14.00 -2.02
CA LEU A 81 -4.76 -14.82 -2.26
C LEU A 81 -4.90 -15.68 -3.52
N ASN A 82 -6.13 -16.14 -3.82
CA ASN A 82 -6.42 -16.86 -5.06
C ASN A 82 -6.41 -15.93 -6.29
N ALA A 83 -6.88 -14.69 -6.14
CA ALA A 83 -6.85 -13.70 -7.22
C ALA A 83 -5.41 -13.24 -7.55
N TYR A 84 -4.55 -13.05 -6.55
CA TYR A 84 -3.13 -12.72 -6.74
C TYR A 84 -2.37 -13.89 -7.40
N ASN A 85 -2.57 -15.12 -6.93
CA ASN A 85 -1.92 -16.31 -7.50
C ASN A 85 -2.43 -16.71 -8.90
N THR A 86 -3.51 -16.10 -9.39
CA THR A 86 -4.05 -16.35 -10.76
C THR A 86 -3.70 -15.23 -11.74
N LEU A 87 -3.11 -14.13 -11.27
CA LEU A 87 -2.42 -13.19 -12.15
C LEU A 87 -1.09 -13.85 -12.54
N ASP A 88 -0.98 -14.21 -13.81
CA ASP A 88 0.23 -14.79 -14.39
C ASP A 88 1.30 -13.70 -14.38
N HIS A 89 2.15 -13.68 -13.36
CA HIS A 89 3.31 -12.81 -13.25
C HIS A 89 4.40 -13.31 -14.20
N ALA A 90 4.22 -12.99 -15.49
CA ALA A 90 5.16 -13.25 -16.57
C ALA A 90 6.31 -12.24 -16.60
#